data_AF-A0A7W0SLE1-F1
#
_entry.id   AF-A0A7W0SLE1-F1
#
_cell.length_a   1.000
_cell.length_b   1.000
_cell.length_c   1.000
_cell.angle_alpha   90.00
_cell.angle_beta   90.00
_cell.angle_gamma   90.00
#
_symmetry.space_group_name_H-M   'P 1'
#
loop_
_entity.id
_entity.type
_entity.pdbx_description
1 polymer ?
#
loop_
_entity_poly.entity_id
_entity_poly.type
_entity_poly.pdbx_seq_one_letter_code
_entity_poly.pdbx_strand_id
1 'polypeptide(L)'
;MAPERLHFTGHAEADELLAREPLALLIGFVLDQQVTVQKAFSSPLELERRVGSLDAAAIAGMQADALERAFREKPALHRYPGVMARRTQELCAFVTSEHGGRAERVWTKAEDGRDLER
;
A
#
# COMPACT_ATOMS: atom_id res chain seq x y z
N MET A 1 -20.81 4.28 6.89
CA MET A 1 -20.31 4.42 5.50
C MET A 1 -18.84 4.76 5.57
N ALA A 2 -18.01 4.22 4.67
CA ALA A 2 -16.64 4.68 4.51
C ALA A 2 -16.64 6.15 4.05
N PRO A 3 -15.65 6.97 4.45
CA PRO A 3 -15.55 8.34 3.97
C PRO A 3 -15.26 8.35 2.45
N GLU A 4 -15.58 9.45 1.77
CA GLU A 4 -15.23 9.62 0.36
C GLU A 4 -13.73 9.89 0.16
N ARG A 5 -13.07 10.46 1.18
CA ARG A 5 -11.66 10.86 1.15
C ARG A 5 -10.98 10.68 2.51
N LEU A 6 -9.69 10.36 2.50
CA LEU A 6 -8.80 10.40 3.66
C LEU A 6 -7.74 11.48 3.43
N HIS A 7 -7.81 12.59 4.17
CA HIS A 7 -7.02 13.80 3.93
C HIS A 7 -5.58 13.76 4.44
N PHE A 8 -4.83 12.72 4.03
CA PHE A 8 -3.42 12.56 4.40
C PHE A 8 -2.47 13.34 3.49
N THR A 9 -2.85 13.56 2.23
CA THR A 9 -1.89 13.99 1.19
C THR A 9 -2.08 15.43 0.74
N GLY A 10 -3.31 15.95 0.80
CA GLY A 10 -3.68 17.22 0.15
C GLY A 10 -3.84 17.10 -1.37
N HIS A 11 -3.77 15.88 -1.92
CA HIS A 11 -3.98 15.57 -3.33
C HIS A 11 -5.30 14.80 -3.48
N ALA A 12 -6.30 15.41 -4.13
CA ALA A 12 -7.67 14.91 -4.17
C ALA A 12 -7.78 13.44 -4.62
N GLU A 13 -7.11 13.06 -5.70
CA GLU A 13 -7.16 11.69 -6.23
C GLU A 13 -6.49 10.67 -5.31
N ALA A 14 -5.43 11.07 -4.59
CA ALA A 14 -4.76 10.18 -3.66
C ALA A 14 -5.61 10.01 -2.39
N ASP A 15 -6.18 11.09 -1.88
CA ASP A 15 -7.10 11.07 -0.74
C ASP A 15 -8.36 10.23 -1.05
N GLU A 16 -8.90 10.29 -2.27
CA GLU A 16 -9.99 9.43 -2.74
C GLU A 16 -9.58 7.96 -2.87
N LEU A 17 -8.40 7.69 -3.47
CA LEU A 17 -7.86 6.33 -3.58
C LEU A 17 -7.72 5.69 -2.20
N LEU A 18 -7.10 6.39 -1.24
CA LEU A 18 -6.89 5.89 0.11
C LEU A 18 -8.20 5.55 0.84
N ALA A 19 -9.28 6.27 0.53
CA ALA A 19 -10.59 6.02 1.14
C ALA A 19 -11.30 4.80 0.54
N ARG A 20 -11.15 4.56 -0.77
CA ARG A 20 -11.85 3.48 -1.48
C ARG A 20 -11.05 2.19 -1.64
N GLU A 21 -9.72 2.25 -1.55
CA GLU A 21 -8.80 1.12 -1.78
C GLU A 21 -8.03 0.78 -0.49
N PRO A 22 -8.51 -0.19 0.31
CA PRO A 22 -7.86 -0.69 1.51
C PRO A 22 -6.38 -1.04 1.35
N LEU A 23 -5.97 -1.60 0.20
CA LEU A 23 -4.57 -1.96 -0.02
C LEU A 23 -3.70 -0.71 -0.16
N ALA A 24 -4.19 0.35 -0.80
CA ALA A 24 -3.49 1.63 -0.89
C ALA A 24 -3.20 2.20 0.49
N LEU A 25 -4.16 2.12 1.41
CA LEU A 25 -4.00 2.59 2.78
C LEU A 25 -2.91 1.80 3.53
N LEU A 26 -2.92 0.47 3.44
CA LEU A 26 -1.89 -0.37 4.08
C LEU A 26 -0.49 -0.13 3.49
N ILE A 27 -0.39 0.04 2.17
CA ILE A 27 0.88 0.41 1.53
C ILE A 27 1.34 1.77 2.05
N GLY A 28 0.45 2.75 2.17
CA GLY A 28 0.75 4.05 2.79
C GLY A 28 1.42 3.91 4.15
N PHE A 29 0.89 3.05 5.04
CA PHE A 29 1.49 2.77 6.35
C PHE A 29 2.87 2.10 6.27
N VAL A 30 3.08 1.15 5.34
CA VAL A 30 4.40 0.55 5.10
C VAL A 30 5.43 1.60 4.70
N LEU A 31 5.01 2.58 3.90
CA LEU A 31 5.86 3.64 3.38
C LEU A 31 6.04 4.82 4.33
N ASP A 32 5.23 4.95 5.38
CA ASP A 32 5.30 6.03 6.37
C ASP A 32 6.45 5.82 7.37
N GLN A 33 7.62 5.57 6.81
CA GLN A 33 8.84 5.35 7.54
C GLN A 33 9.81 6.40 7.08
N GLN A 34 10.10 7.35 7.97
CA GLN A 34 11.20 8.27 7.72
C GLN A 34 10.94 9.15 6.46
N VAL A 35 9.70 9.41 6.10
CA VAL A 35 9.29 10.42 5.10
C VAL A 35 8.14 11.24 5.67
N THR A 36 7.64 12.24 4.95
CA THR A 36 6.41 12.92 5.37
C THR A 36 5.19 12.04 5.10
N VAL A 37 4.17 12.15 5.93
CA VAL A 37 2.86 11.49 5.74
C VAL A 37 2.33 11.75 4.33
N GLN A 38 2.38 13.00 3.86
CA GLN A 38 1.91 13.34 2.51
C GLN A 38 2.66 12.56 1.42
N LYS A 39 3.97 12.35 1.57
CA LYS A 39 4.77 11.58 0.60
C LYS A 39 4.47 10.08 0.70
N ALA A 40 4.38 9.53 1.90
CA ALA A 40 4.06 8.12 2.11
C ALA A 40 2.69 7.78 1.50
N PHE A 41 1.66 8.55 1.85
CA PHE A 41 0.28 8.25 1.48
C PHE A 41 -0.10 8.69 0.06
N SER A 42 0.68 9.54 -0.62
CA SER A 42 0.53 9.78 -2.07
C SER A 42 1.21 8.72 -2.94
N SER A 43 2.18 7.97 -2.38
CA SER A 43 2.96 6.99 -3.16
C SER A 43 2.18 5.77 -3.65
N PRO A 44 1.11 5.27 -2.99
CA PRO A 44 0.27 4.20 -3.53
C PRO A 44 -0.39 4.55 -4.87
N LEU A 45 -0.82 5.80 -5.07
CA LEU A 45 -1.38 6.25 -6.36
C LEU A 45 -0.33 6.17 -7.48
N GLU A 46 0.88 6.63 -7.19
CA GLU A 46 1.99 6.54 -8.13
C GLU A 46 2.43 5.09 -8.39
N LEU A 47 2.37 4.22 -7.37
CA LEU A 47 2.60 2.79 -7.56
C LEU A 47 1.55 2.18 -8.49
N GLU A 48 0.26 2.45 -8.24
CA GLU A 48 -0.86 2.00 -9.09
C GLU A 48 -0.63 2.39 -10.56
N ARG A 49 -0.25 3.64 -10.81
CA ARG A 49 0.07 4.13 -12.16
C ARG A 49 1.21 3.37 -12.84
N ARG A 50 2.22 2.94 -12.08
CA ARG A 50 3.42 2.26 -12.60
C ARG A 50 3.19 0.76 -12.83
N VAL A 51 2.38 0.11 -12.00
CA VAL A 51 2.14 -1.34 -12.06
C VAL A 51 0.78 -1.73 -12.63
N GLY A 52 -0.09 -0.75 -12.89
CA GLY A 52 -1.40 -0.89 -13.51
C GLY A 52 -2.56 -0.97 -12.51
N SER A 53 -2.41 -1.75 -11.43
CA SER A 53 -3.45 -1.89 -10.41
C SER A 53 -2.86 -2.27 -9.04
N LEU A 54 -3.53 -1.87 -7.97
CA LEU A 54 -3.24 -2.37 -6.63
C LEU A 54 -4.00 -3.68 -6.37
N ASP A 55 -3.45 -4.78 -6.90
CA ASP A 55 -3.93 -6.14 -6.60
C ASP A 55 -2.87 -6.89 -5.78
N ALA A 56 -3.26 -7.39 -4.60
CA ALA A 56 -2.34 -8.00 -3.67
C ALA A 56 -1.66 -9.26 -4.25
N ALA A 57 -2.41 -10.11 -4.95
CA ALA A 57 -1.88 -11.34 -5.51
C ALA A 57 -0.92 -11.05 -6.67
N ALA A 58 -1.28 -10.09 -7.54
CA ALA A 58 -0.43 -9.64 -8.63
C ALA A 58 0.89 -9.07 -8.10
N ILE A 59 0.83 -8.12 -7.14
CA ILE A 59 2.04 -7.49 -6.57
C ILE A 59 2.90 -8.52 -5.82
N ALA A 60 2.28 -9.43 -5.05
CA ALA A 60 3.00 -10.51 -4.38
C ALA A 60 3.76 -11.40 -5.39
N GLY A 61 3.15 -11.71 -6.54
CA GLY A 61 3.70 -12.52 -7.60
C GLY A 61 4.63 -11.80 -8.59
N MET A 62 4.81 -10.48 -8.47
CA MET A 62 5.71 -9.73 -9.35
C MET A 62 7.16 -10.18 -9.18
N GLN A 63 7.93 -10.16 -10.26
CA GLN A 63 9.38 -10.30 -10.14
C GLN A 63 9.94 -9.16 -9.27
N ALA A 64 10.75 -9.49 -8.26
CA ALA A 64 11.22 -8.52 -7.27
C ALA A 64 11.93 -7.32 -7.90
N ASP A 65 12.73 -7.55 -8.95
CA ASP A 65 13.43 -6.51 -9.70
C ASP A 65 12.48 -5.58 -10.47
N ALA A 66 11.33 -6.09 -10.93
CA ALA A 66 10.31 -5.28 -11.61
C ALA A 66 9.61 -4.33 -10.63
N LEU A 67 9.22 -4.82 -9.45
CA LEU A 67 8.65 -3.95 -8.43
C LEU A 67 9.67 -2.93 -7.91
N GLU A 68 10.93 -3.34 -7.74
CA GLU A 68 12.01 -2.43 -7.36
C GLU A 68 12.22 -1.31 -8.39
N ARG A 69 12.16 -1.64 -9.69
CA ARG A 69 12.20 -0.63 -10.77
C ARG A 69 11.04 0.35 -10.67
N ALA A 70 9.82 -0.14 -10.44
CA ALA A 70 8.66 0.73 -10.24
C ALA A 70 8.86 1.69 -9.05
N PHE A 71 9.46 1.23 -7.95
CA PHE A 71 9.77 2.10 -6.80
C PHE A 71 10.88 3.12 -7.07
N ARG A 72 11.84 2.79 -7.94
CA ARG A 72 13.02 3.60 -8.26
C ARG A 72 12.79 4.62 -9.37
N GLU A 73 11.79 4.41 -10.22
CA GLU A 73 11.43 5.37 -11.27
C GLU A 73 11.29 6.78 -10.68
N LYS A 74 11.88 7.78 -11.35
CA LYS A 74 11.97 9.15 -10.83
C LYS A 74 10.66 9.92 -11.10
N PRO A 75 10.12 10.65 -10.11
CA PRO A 75 10.59 10.74 -8.72
C PRO A 75 10.33 9.44 -7.96
N ALA A 76 11.32 8.98 -7.19
CA ALA A 76 11.23 7.73 -6.45
C ALA A 76 10.05 7.74 -5.47
N LEU A 77 9.42 6.58 -5.27
CA LEU A 77 8.31 6.45 -4.33
C LEU A 77 8.78 6.62 -2.88
N HIS A 78 10.02 6.21 -2.59
CA HIS A 78 10.60 6.32 -1.25
C HIS A 78 12.09 6.64 -1.31
N ARG A 79 12.65 7.16 -0.22
CA ARG A 79 14.11 7.37 -0.07
C ARG A 79 14.92 6.07 0.07
N TYR A 80 14.22 4.96 0.35
CA TYR A 80 14.75 3.59 0.41
C TYR A 80 13.96 2.68 -0.52
N PRO A 81 14.02 2.89 -1.85
CA PRO A 81 13.07 2.29 -2.78
C PRO A 81 13.14 0.75 -2.80
N GLY A 82 14.34 0.17 -2.71
CA GLY A 82 14.50 -1.29 -2.69
C GLY A 82 13.93 -1.97 -1.45
N VAL A 83 14.21 -1.40 -0.27
CA VAL A 83 13.68 -1.94 1.00
C VAL A 83 12.17 -1.81 1.04
N MET A 84 11.62 -0.68 0.60
CA MET A 84 10.18 -0.47 0.60
C MET A 84 9.43 -1.27 -0.46
N ALA A 85 10.04 -1.51 -1.63
CA ALA A 85 9.49 -2.43 -2.63
C ALA A 85 9.34 -3.83 -2.03
N ARG A 86 10.39 -4.34 -1.39
CA ARG A 86 10.36 -5.65 -0.72
C ARG A 86 9.29 -5.72 0.37
N ARG A 87 9.22 -4.73 1.26
CA ARG A 87 8.20 -4.69 2.32
C ARG A 87 6.77 -4.61 1.77
N THR A 88 6.58 -3.86 0.69
CA THR A 88 5.29 -3.78 0.00
C THR A 88 4.90 -5.13 -0.60
N GLN A 89 5.85 -5.85 -1.20
CA GLN A 89 5.64 -7.21 -1.70
C GLN A 89 5.31 -8.19 -0.57
N GLU A 90 6.03 -8.13 0.55
CA GLU A 90 5.79 -8.94 1.75
C GLU A 90 4.38 -8.69 2.33
N LEU A 91 3.97 -7.41 2.43
CA LEU A 91 2.59 -7.03 2.80
C LEU A 91 1.57 -7.66 1.86
N CYS A 92 1.78 -7.55 0.55
CA CYS A 92 0.85 -8.08 -0.44
C CYS A 92 0.77 -9.62 -0.39
N ALA A 93 1.89 -10.30 -0.12
CA ALA A 93 1.93 -11.73 0.09
C ALA A 93 1.12 -12.15 1.32
N PHE A 94 1.29 -11.45 2.45
CA PHE A 94 0.53 -11.67 3.67
C PHE A 94 -0.98 -11.45 3.47
N VAL A 95 -1.37 -10.34 2.83
CA VAL A 95 -2.78 -10.06 2.50
C VAL A 95 -3.35 -11.15 1.58
N THR A 96 -2.54 -11.67 0.66
CA THR A 96 -2.96 -12.76 -0.23
C THR A 96 -3.17 -14.07 0.53
N SER A 97 -2.21 -14.48 1.37
CA SER A 97 -2.28 -15.77 2.07
C SER A 97 -3.29 -15.78 3.22
N GLU A 98 -3.25 -14.77 4.09
CA GLU A 98 -4.04 -14.76 5.34
C GLU A 98 -5.43 -14.14 5.15
N HIS A 99 -5.57 -13.24 4.17
CA HIS A 99 -6.79 -12.47 3.97
C HIS A 99 -7.46 -12.73 2.60
N GLY A 100 -6.90 -13.63 1.78
CA GLY A 100 -7.46 -13.99 0.47
C GLY A 100 -7.46 -12.81 -0.51
N GLY A 101 -6.41 -11.99 -0.46
CA GLY A 101 -6.20 -10.84 -1.34
C GLY A 101 -6.98 -9.58 -0.97
N ARG A 102 -7.77 -9.62 0.13
CA ARG A 102 -8.66 -8.52 0.52
C ARG A 102 -8.13 -7.77 1.73
N ALA A 103 -7.48 -6.63 1.50
CA ALA A 103 -6.80 -5.86 2.53
C ALA A 103 -7.71 -5.38 3.67
N GLU A 104 -8.99 -5.10 3.41
CA GLU A 104 -9.93 -4.70 4.47
C GLU A 104 -10.20 -5.80 5.51
N ARG A 105 -9.89 -7.06 5.18
CA ARG A 105 -10.04 -8.17 6.12
C ARG A 105 -8.99 -8.18 7.22
N VAL A 106 -7.95 -7.38 7.12
CA VAL A 106 -6.99 -7.17 8.22
C VAL A 106 -7.74 -6.67 9.46
N TRP A 107 -8.66 -5.70 9.30
CA TRP A 107 -9.43 -5.16 10.42
C TRP A 107 -10.87 -5.64 10.50
N THR A 108 -11.51 -6.03 9.38
CA THR A 108 -12.93 -6.45 9.41
C THR A 108 -13.15 -7.89 9.88
N LYS A 109 -12.10 -8.72 9.91
CA LYS A 109 -12.17 -10.09 10.48
C LYS A 109 -11.58 -10.21 11.88
N ALA A 110 -10.96 -9.16 12.39
CA ALA A 110 -10.50 -9.13 13.78
C ALA A 110 -11.72 -9.08 14.71
N GLU A 111 -11.78 -10.00 15.68
CA GLU A 111 -12.82 -9.98 16.72
C GLU A 111 -12.52 -8.88 17.74
N ASP A 112 -11.25 -8.72 18.09
CA ASP A 112 -10.76 -7.68 19.00
C ASP A 112 -9.33 -7.23 18.66
N GLY A 113 -8.79 -6.30 19.45
CA GLY A 113 -7.45 -5.76 19.21
C GLY A 113 -6.32 -6.78 19.28
N ARG A 114 -6.48 -7.89 20.01
CA ARG A 114 -5.45 -8.95 20.12
C ARG A 114 -5.30 -9.74 18.83
N ASP A 115 -6.31 -9.73 17.96
CA ASP A 115 -6.21 -10.34 16.64
C ASP A 115 -5.30 -9.54 15.72
N LEU A 116 -5.17 -8.22 15.93
CA LEU A 116 -4.32 -7.34 15.15
C LEU A 116 -2.84 -7.42 15.53
N GLU A 117 -2.51 -8.08 16.64
CA GLU A 117 -1.13 -8.30 17.11
C GLU A 117 -0.48 -9.55 16.50
N ARG A 118 -1.25 -10.39 15.82
CA ARG A 118 -0.81 -11.67 15.24
C ARG A 118 -0.39 -11.51 13.78
#